data_AF-E2C0L9-F1
#
_entry.id   AF-E2C0L9-F1
#
_cell.length_a   1.000
_cell.length_b   1.000
_cell.length_c   1.000
_cell.angle_alpha   90.00
_cell.angle_beta   90.00
_cell.angle_gamma   90.00
#
_symmetry.space_group_name_H-M   'P 1'
#
loop_
_entity.id
_entity.type
_entity.pdbx_description
1 polymer ?
#
loop_
_entity_poly.entity_id
_entity_poly.type
_entity_poly.pdbx_seq_one_letter_code
_entity_poly.pdbx_strand_id
1 'polypeptide(L)'
;QFFNPNICHVCKSVNVDESSPILCDWCSLVYYCSIGHKMLHYLEHNEICEIIWQVLEIKPQRDTRRYKNWQEWIETRKQLMKAVQQNLNRPLKPYEKQMFLWSKSCYVCHQQTELKTCQRCFSGNYCDEHENVFCTKHDGYKCDQMMLMLNIDIEIISGKTSNISCGFLQLVDEKKCFEEMLEFYIENILKRRRDIDWLAKDYIRSDYLSGPLTVYHGLKKLNILNVIENSRIVIHIIGVNSVDKNGLCAWEVLLHFLPKVKHLVIEIIGPKLVPGNYKYNLCRKCK
;
A
#
# COMPACT_ATOMS: atom_id res chain seq x y z
N GLN A 1 10.56 2.13 4.02
CA GLN A 1 9.80 3.32 4.44
C GLN A 1 8.90 3.76 3.28
N PHE A 2 7.69 4.26 3.54
CA PHE A 2 6.81 4.83 2.51
C PHE A 2 6.99 6.35 2.41
N PHE A 3 6.61 6.95 1.29
CA PHE A 3 6.60 8.40 1.10
C PHE A 3 5.17 8.96 1.16
N ASN A 4 5.02 10.08 1.84
CA ASN A 4 3.84 10.94 1.78
C ASN A 4 4.35 12.40 1.79
N PRO A 5 3.88 13.27 0.87
CA PRO A 5 4.42 14.63 0.70
C PRO A 5 4.04 15.61 1.82
N ASN A 6 3.13 15.22 2.72
CA ASN A 6 2.50 16.10 3.69
C ASN A 6 2.83 15.78 5.15
N ILE A 7 3.57 14.70 5.42
CA ILE A 7 3.99 14.29 6.77
C ILE A 7 5.50 14.10 6.84
N CYS A 8 6.09 14.18 8.04
CA CYS A 8 7.54 14.12 8.15
C CYS A 8 8.07 12.81 7.57
N HIS A 9 9.04 12.89 6.65
CA HIS A 9 9.56 11.68 6.02
C HIS A 9 10.19 10.70 7.01
N VAL A 10 10.76 11.20 8.10
CA VAL A 10 11.45 10.38 9.12
C VAL A 10 10.46 9.78 10.11
N CYS A 11 9.82 10.59 10.95
CA CYS A 11 8.98 10.11 12.05
C CYS A 11 7.51 9.90 11.69
N LYS A 12 7.08 10.30 10.48
CA LYS A 12 5.68 10.27 10.04
C LYS A 12 4.69 11.08 10.86
N SER A 13 5.17 11.95 11.76
CA SER A 13 4.29 12.87 12.46
C SER A 13 3.76 13.95 11.52
N VAL A 14 2.56 14.38 11.82
CA VAL A 14 1.99 15.64 11.40
C VAL A 14 2.46 16.66 12.44
N ASN A 15 3.37 17.57 12.09
CA ASN A 15 3.79 18.56 13.08
C ASN A 15 2.66 19.59 13.19
N VAL A 16 1.96 19.62 14.33
CA VAL A 16 0.87 20.56 14.63
C VAL A 16 1.42 21.84 15.30
N ASP A 17 2.63 21.77 15.86
CA ASP A 17 3.23 22.85 16.62
C ASP A 17 3.98 23.83 15.70
N GLU A 18 3.26 24.89 15.32
CA GLU A 18 3.58 26.30 14.95
C GLU A 18 4.84 26.65 14.11
N SER A 19 5.76 25.74 13.89
CA SER A 19 6.90 25.93 12.99
C SER A 19 6.50 25.50 11.58
N SER A 20 6.63 26.42 10.64
CA SER A 20 6.33 26.16 9.23
C SER A 20 7.05 24.89 8.73
N PRO A 21 6.40 24.09 7.88
CA PRO A 21 6.96 22.84 7.43
C PRO A 21 8.33 23.02 6.75
N ILE A 22 9.33 22.22 7.13
CA ILE A 22 10.67 22.30 6.54
C ILE A 22 10.71 21.41 5.31
N LEU A 23 10.71 22.02 4.13
CA LEU A 23 10.94 21.31 2.87
C LEU A 23 12.44 21.09 2.64
N CYS A 24 12.79 20.10 1.83
CA CYS A 24 14.12 20.02 1.26
C CYS A 24 14.38 21.25 0.38
N ASP A 25 15.45 22.00 0.65
CA ASP A 25 15.72 23.30 0.01
C ASP A 25 15.99 23.18 -1.50
N TRP A 26 16.43 22.00 -1.95
CA TRP A 26 16.84 21.78 -3.33
C TRP A 26 15.69 21.17 -4.12
N CYS A 27 15.21 20.00 -3.71
CA CYS A 27 14.21 19.29 -4.50
C CYS A 27 12.76 19.75 -4.26
N SER A 28 12.39 20.42 -3.16
CA SER A 28 10.95 20.75 -2.98
C SER A 28 10.04 19.59 -2.54
N LEU A 29 10.50 18.34 -2.65
CA LEU A 29 9.62 17.17 -2.65
C LEU A 29 9.42 16.52 -1.27
N VAL A 30 10.35 16.71 -0.34
CA VAL A 30 10.35 16.01 0.95
C VAL A 30 10.12 16.98 2.10
N TYR A 31 9.21 16.61 2.99
CA TYR A 31 8.85 17.38 4.18
C TYR A 31 9.46 16.76 5.45
N TYR A 32 9.92 17.63 6.36
CA TYR A 32 10.47 17.30 7.67
C TYR A 32 9.86 18.18 8.77
N CYS A 33 9.61 17.59 9.95
CA CYS A 33 9.12 18.34 11.10
C CYS A 33 10.23 19.09 11.86
N SER A 34 11.50 18.80 11.61
CA SER A 34 12.64 19.47 12.27
C SER A 34 13.90 19.41 11.42
N ILE A 35 14.84 20.34 11.68
CA ILE A 35 16.17 20.32 11.08
C ILE A 35 16.89 19.00 11.41
N GLY A 36 16.71 18.48 12.63
CA GLY A 36 17.27 17.19 13.02
C GLY A 36 16.82 16.04 12.12
N HIS A 37 15.52 15.92 11.82
CA HIS A 37 15.02 14.90 10.88
C HIS A 37 15.47 15.14 9.43
N LYS A 38 15.60 16.41 9.00
CA LYS A 38 16.17 16.74 7.69
C LYS A 38 17.63 16.26 7.58
N MET A 39 18.43 16.47 8.62
CA MET A 39 19.83 16.02 8.66
C MET A 39 19.95 14.50 8.77
N LEU A 40 19.06 13.84 9.52
CA LEU A 40 19.06 12.38 9.62
C LEU A 40 18.81 11.71 8.26
N HIS A 41 17.86 12.23 7.47
CA HIS A 41 17.57 11.71 6.14
C HIS A 41 18.55 12.20 5.06
N TYR A 42 19.36 13.23 5.33
CA TYR A 42 20.27 13.83 4.34
C TYR A 42 21.20 12.79 3.70
N LEU A 43 21.81 11.92 4.50
CA LEU A 43 22.74 10.89 3.99
C LEU A 43 22.07 9.94 2.99
N GLU A 44 20.80 9.61 3.18
CA GLU A 44 20.05 8.73 2.27
C GLU A 44 19.44 9.46 1.08
N HIS A 45 19.17 10.76 1.22
CA HIS A 45 18.46 11.58 0.25
C HIS A 45 19.38 12.37 -0.69
N ASN A 46 20.61 12.71 -0.26
CA ASN A 46 21.47 13.67 -0.95
C ASN A 46 21.73 13.29 -2.42
N GLU A 47 22.11 12.03 -2.66
CA GLU A 47 22.42 11.52 -4.00
C GLU A 47 21.28 11.75 -5.00
N ILE A 48 20.05 11.34 -4.64
CA ILE A 48 18.90 11.56 -5.52
C ILE A 48 18.51 13.04 -5.60
N CYS A 49 18.65 13.79 -4.51
CA CYS A 49 18.31 15.21 -4.45
C CYS A 49 19.18 16.03 -5.42
N GLU A 50 20.48 15.76 -5.48
CA GLU A 50 21.41 16.38 -6.42
C GLU A 50 21.04 16.10 -7.88
N ILE A 51 20.70 14.85 -8.20
CA ILE A 51 20.28 14.48 -9.56
C ILE A 51 18.96 15.16 -9.92
N ILE A 52 17.98 15.17 -9.00
CA ILE A 52 16.71 15.89 -9.21
C ILE A 52 16.99 17.36 -9.52
N TRP A 53 17.88 18.00 -8.76
CA TRP A 53 18.25 19.39 -8.98
C TRP A 53 18.84 19.64 -10.37
N GLN A 54 19.68 18.73 -10.87
CA GLN A 54 20.31 18.84 -12.19
C GLN A 54 19.32 18.62 -13.34
N VAL A 55 18.35 17.73 -13.15
CA VAL A 55 17.36 17.36 -14.18
C VAL A 55 16.19 18.35 -14.25
N LEU A 56 15.90 19.07 -13.17
CA LEU A 56 14.79 20.02 -13.12
C LEU A 56 15.10 21.31 -13.90
N GLU A 57 14.35 21.53 -14.98
CA GLU A 57 14.39 22.78 -15.74
C GLU A 57 13.85 23.98 -14.94
N ILE A 58 12.81 23.74 -14.13
CA ILE A 58 12.14 24.75 -13.30
C ILE A 58 12.15 24.25 -11.87
N LYS A 59 12.57 25.13 -10.95
CA LYS A 59 12.52 24.84 -9.52
C LYS A 59 11.07 24.55 -9.09
N PRO A 60 10.78 23.49 -8.32
CA PRO A 60 9.40 23.08 -8.04
C PRO A 60 8.59 24.14 -7.28
N GLN A 61 9.26 25.00 -6.49
CA GLN A 61 8.61 26.11 -5.77
C GLN A 61 8.17 27.25 -6.71
N ARG A 62 8.65 27.26 -7.95
CA ARG A 62 8.30 28.24 -9.00
C ARG A 62 7.52 27.62 -10.15
N ASP A 63 7.21 26.32 -10.06
CA ASP A 63 6.51 25.60 -11.10
C ASP A 63 4.99 25.83 -10.98
N THR A 64 4.52 26.88 -11.65
CA THR A 64 3.10 27.25 -11.71
C THR A 64 2.34 26.52 -12.81
N ARG A 65 2.96 25.53 -13.48
CA ARG A 65 2.30 24.75 -14.53
C ARG A 65 1.05 24.07 -13.99
N ARG A 66 0.01 24.07 -14.82
CA ARG A 66 -1.25 23.40 -14.59
C ARG A 66 -1.47 22.35 -15.65
N TYR A 67 -2.10 21.26 -15.27
CA TYR A 67 -2.38 20.14 -16.15
C TYR A 67 -3.88 19.95 -16.25
N LYS A 68 -4.37 19.56 -17.43
CA LYS A 68 -5.80 19.43 -17.69
C LYS A 68 -6.42 18.24 -16.96
N ASN A 69 -5.63 17.20 -16.77
CA ASN A 69 -6.06 15.96 -16.15
C ASN A 69 -4.88 15.19 -15.55
N TRP A 70 -5.22 14.14 -14.82
CA TRP A 70 -4.25 13.28 -14.13
C TRP A 70 -3.32 12.54 -15.11
N GLN A 71 -3.79 12.16 -16.31
CA GLN A 71 -3.00 11.42 -17.29
C GLN A 71 -1.84 12.26 -17.83
N GLU A 72 -2.10 13.52 -18.15
CA GLU A 72 -1.07 14.48 -18.56
C GLU A 72 -0.06 14.68 -17.43
N TRP A 73 -0.56 14.89 -16.20
CA TRP A 73 0.27 15.09 -15.03
C TRP A 73 1.19 13.89 -14.74
N ILE A 74 0.63 12.69 -14.63
CA ILE A 74 1.38 11.48 -14.25
C ILE A 74 2.43 11.13 -15.31
N GLU A 75 2.19 11.45 -16.58
CA GLU A 75 3.17 11.24 -17.64
C GLU A 75 4.41 12.12 -17.44
N THR A 76 4.23 13.40 -17.06
CA THR A 76 5.39 14.25 -16.72
C THR A 76 6.16 13.71 -15.53
N ARG A 77 5.48 13.12 -14.53
CA ARG A 77 6.12 12.51 -13.37
C ARG A 77 6.91 11.26 -13.73
N LYS A 78 6.37 10.44 -14.63
CA LYS A 78 7.08 9.26 -15.18
C LYS A 78 8.31 9.67 -15.98
N GLN A 79 8.21 10.72 -16.78
CA GLN A 79 9.34 11.26 -17.55
C GLN A 79 10.45 11.79 -16.62
N LEU A 80 10.10 12.58 -15.61
CA LEU A 80 11.04 13.04 -14.60
C LEU A 80 11.69 11.86 -13.85
N MET A 81 10.88 10.90 -13.40
CA MET A 81 11.39 9.70 -12.72
C MET A 81 12.34 8.90 -13.62
N LYS A 82 12.06 8.78 -14.92
CA LYS A 82 12.93 8.11 -15.90
C LYS A 82 14.24 8.88 -16.09
N ALA A 83 14.18 10.20 -16.24
CA ALA A 83 15.36 11.04 -16.39
C ALA A 83 16.26 10.97 -15.15
N VAL A 84 15.69 11.00 -13.94
CA VAL A 84 16.44 10.79 -12.69
C VAL A 84 17.05 9.39 -12.64
N GLN A 85 16.28 8.34 -12.98
CA GLN A 85 16.78 6.96 -13.00
C GLN A 85 17.95 6.77 -13.99
N GLN A 86 17.97 7.49 -15.11
CA GLN A 86 19.05 7.42 -16.10
C GLN A 86 20.37 8.03 -15.60
N ASN A 87 20.29 9.01 -14.69
CA ASN A 87 21.45 9.67 -14.10
C ASN A 87 21.86 9.09 -12.74
N LEU A 88 21.06 8.16 -12.20
CA LEU A 88 21.33 7.49 -10.93
C LEU A 88 22.01 6.14 -11.18
N ASN A 89 23.16 5.91 -10.55
CA ASN A 89 23.97 4.68 -10.72
C ASN A 89 23.38 3.43 -10.06
N ARG A 90 22.17 3.53 -9.51
CA ARG A 90 21.44 2.44 -8.84
C ARG A 90 19.96 2.51 -9.17
N PRO A 91 19.21 1.42 -8.97
CA PRO A 91 17.75 1.48 -9.03
C PRO A 91 17.19 2.45 -7.98
N LEU A 92 16.13 3.17 -8.36
CA LEU A 92 15.33 3.96 -7.42
C LEU A 92 14.75 3.05 -6.33
N LYS A 93 14.94 3.44 -5.07
CA LYS A 93 14.28 2.83 -3.91
C LYS A 93 12.76 3.00 -4.03
N PRO A 94 11.95 2.15 -3.39
CA PRO A 94 10.49 2.26 -3.45
C PRO A 94 9.96 3.66 -3.10
N TYR A 95 10.41 4.26 -1.99
CA TYR A 95 9.96 5.60 -1.59
C TYR A 95 10.41 6.70 -2.56
N GLU A 96 11.55 6.53 -3.23
CA GLU A 96 12.03 7.49 -4.22
C GLU A 96 11.14 7.50 -5.47
N LYS A 97 10.63 6.33 -5.90
CA LYS A 97 9.61 6.25 -6.95
C LYS A 97 8.33 6.96 -6.52
N GLN A 98 7.93 6.74 -5.27
CA GLN A 98 6.75 7.36 -4.68
C GLN A 98 6.87 8.89 -4.60
N MET A 99 8.06 9.44 -4.35
CA MET A 99 8.30 10.89 -4.36
C MET A 99 7.88 11.55 -5.67
N PHE A 100 8.09 10.88 -6.81
CA PHE A 100 7.68 11.39 -8.12
C PHE A 100 6.21 11.12 -8.42
N LEU A 101 5.75 9.89 -8.18
CA LEU A 101 4.39 9.46 -8.55
C LEU A 101 3.31 10.07 -7.64
N TRP A 102 3.66 10.38 -6.39
CA TRP A 102 2.77 10.91 -5.36
C TRP A 102 3.25 12.27 -4.84
N SER A 103 3.93 13.03 -5.69
CA SER A 103 4.34 14.40 -5.38
C SER A 103 3.14 15.28 -5.04
N LYS A 104 3.33 16.25 -4.15
CA LYS A 104 2.28 17.23 -3.77
C LYS A 104 1.76 17.94 -5.02
N SER A 105 0.45 17.88 -5.25
CA SER A 105 -0.22 18.56 -6.37
C SER A 105 -1.69 18.84 -6.04
N CYS A 106 -2.26 19.92 -6.58
CA CYS A 106 -3.70 20.17 -6.48
C CYS A 106 -4.51 19.00 -7.07
N TYR A 107 -5.56 18.58 -6.36
CA TYR A 107 -6.47 17.50 -6.77
C TYR A 107 -7.13 17.74 -8.15
N VAL A 108 -7.28 19.00 -8.57
CA VAL A 108 -8.01 19.36 -9.80
C VAL A 108 -7.05 19.72 -10.93
N CYS A 109 -6.16 20.70 -10.74
CA CYS A 109 -5.30 21.22 -11.81
C CYS A 109 -3.85 20.73 -11.75
N HIS A 110 -3.51 19.89 -10.76
CA HIS A 110 -2.17 19.32 -10.55
C HIS A 110 -1.01 20.33 -10.43
N GLN A 111 -1.27 21.62 -10.23
CA GLN A 111 -0.21 22.57 -9.87
C GLN A 111 0.46 22.15 -8.55
N GLN A 112 1.74 22.48 -8.37
CA GLN A 112 2.52 22.04 -7.21
C GLN A 112 2.81 23.14 -6.18
N THR A 113 2.55 24.40 -6.53
CA THR A 113 2.80 25.57 -5.69
C THR A 113 1.52 26.05 -5.01
N GLU A 114 1.67 26.76 -3.88
CA GLU A 114 0.57 27.39 -3.13
C GLU A 114 -0.60 26.42 -2.86
N LEU A 115 -0.28 25.30 -2.20
CA LEU A 115 -1.23 24.23 -1.91
C LEU A 115 -1.56 24.14 -0.43
N LYS A 116 -2.86 24.14 -0.15
CA LYS A 116 -3.46 23.70 1.12
C LYS A 116 -3.53 22.18 1.15
N THR A 117 -3.37 21.62 2.34
CA THR A 117 -3.46 20.18 2.60
C THR A 117 -4.68 19.91 3.47
N CYS A 118 -5.40 18.83 3.19
CA CYS A 118 -6.48 18.37 4.06
C CYS A 118 -5.91 17.98 5.43
N GLN A 119 -6.30 18.72 6.48
CA GLN A 119 -5.80 18.56 7.85
C GLN A 119 -6.36 17.32 8.57
N ARG A 120 -7.27 16.59 7.93
CA ARG A 120 -7.84 15.35 8.47
C ARG A 120 -7.08 14.13 7.98
N CYS A 121 -6.97 13.95 6.65
CA CYS A 121 -6.33 12.75 6.08
C CYS A 121 -4.85 12.93 5.71
N PHE A 122 -4.34 14.17 5.67
CA PHE A 122 -2.98 14.51 5.23
C PHE A 122 -2.58 13.91 3.86
N SER A 123 -3.56 13.55 3.03
CA SER A 123 -3.35 12.84 1.76
C SER A 123 -3.93 13.60 0.55
N GLY A 124 -4.87 14.51 0.80
CA GLY A 124 -5.42 15.41 -0.22
C GLY A 124 -4.78 16.79 -0.19
N ASN A 125 -4.58 17.39 -1.37
CA ASN A 125 -4.07 18.75 -1.52
C ASN A 125 -4.90 19.53 -2.56
N TYR A 126 -5.03 20.83 -2.37
CA TYR A 126 -5.79 21.72 -3.25
C TYR A 126 -5.19 23.13 -3.25
N CYS A 127 -5.41 23.89 -4.33
CA CYS A 127 -5.07 25.31 -4.39
C CYS A 127 -6.31 26.14 -4.05
N ASP A 128 -6.13 27.44 -3.76
CA ASP A 128 -7.22 28.33 -3.38
C ASP A 128 -8.39 28.34 -4.38
N GLU A 129 -8.09 28.39 -5.67
CA GLU A 129 -9.09 28.37 -6.74
C GLU A 129 -9.97 27.10 -6.75
N HIS A 130 -9.41 25.97 -6.29
CA HIS A 130 -10.08 24.67 -6.32
C HIS A 130 -10.56 24.20 -4.94
N GLU A 131 -10.55 25.07 -3.92
CA GLU A 131 -11.01 24.74 -2.57
C GLU A 131 -12.44 24.21 -2.56
N ASN A 132 -13.38 24.94 -3.18
CA ASN A 132 -14.78 24.53 -3.23
C ASN A 132 -14.97 23.17 -3.95
N VAL A 133 -14.31 22.98 -5.09
CA VAL A 133 -14.37 21.73 -5.86
C VAL A 133 -13.77 20.57 -5.08
N PHE A 134 -12.67 20.81 -4.38
CA PHE A 134 -12.04 19.84 -3.50
C PHE A 134 -12.99 19.44 -2.37
N CYS A 135 -13.55 20.38 -1.63
CA CYS A 135 -14.48 20.11 -0.52
C CYS A 135 -15.73 19.31 -0.97
N THR A 136 -16.22 19.53 -2.19
CA THR A 136 -17.34 18.74 -2.74
C THR A 136 -16.92 17.33 -3.15
N LYS A 137 -15.75 17.16 -3.78
CA LYS A 137 -15.32 15.86 -4.32
C LYS A 137 -14.57 14.98 -3.31
N HIS A 138 -13.89 15.60 -2.35
CA HIS A 138 -13.21 14.97 -1.21
C HIS A 138 -14.17 14.94 -0.01
N ASP A 139 -15.23 14.15 -0.17
CA ASP A 139 -16.22 13.92 0.87
C ASP A 139 -15.63 13.22 2.10
N GLY A 140 -16.41 13.18 3.19
CA GLY A 140 -16.00 12.56 4.44
C GLY A 140 -15.58 11.10 4.30
N TYR A 141 -16.29 10.32 3.47
CA TYR A 141 -15.98 8.91 3.26
C TYR A 141 -14.61 8.72 2.58
N LYS A 142 -14.33 9.44 1.50
CA LYS A 142 -13.02 9.37 0.82
C LYS A 142 -11.89 9.88 1.72
N CYS A 143 -12.16 10.94 2.48
CA CYS A 143 -11.21 11.45 3.46
C CYS A 143 -10.87 10.38 4.51
N ASP A 144 -11.86 9.65 5.01
CA ASP A 144 -11.66 8.57 5.98
C ASP A 144 -10.91 7.38 5.40
N GLN A 145 -11.19 6.99 4.16
CA GLN A 145 -10.41 5.94 3.48
C GLN A 145 -8.94 6.34 3.33
N MET A 146 -8.66 7.60 2.97
CA MET A 146 -7.28 8.09 2.86
C MET A 146 -6.57 8.17 4.22
N MET A 147 -7.27 8.61 5.27
CA MET A 147 -6.73 8.61 6.64
C MET A 147 -6.41 7.20 7.11
N LEU A 148 -7.33 6.26 6.86
CA LEU A 148 -7.15 4.86 7.21
C LEU A 148 -5.93 4.27 6.52
N MET A 149 -5.77 4.49 5.21
CA MET A 149 -4.61 4.04 4.45
C MET A 149 -3.30 4.58 5.04
N LEU A 150 -3.26 5.89 5.34
CA LEU A 150 -2.09 6.51 5.96
C LEU A 150 -1.74 5.89 7.31
N ASN A 151 -2.74 5.64 8.15
CA ASN A 151 -2.55 5.02 9.47
C ASN A 151 -2.04 3.58 9.34
N ILE A 152 -2.55 2.80 8.38
CA ILE A 152 -2.05 1.45 8.09
C ILE A 152 -0.57 1.51 7.67
N ASP A 153 -0.21 2.42 6.76
CA ASP A 153 1.18 2.58 6.30
C ASP A 153 2.14 2.96 7.45
N ILE A 154 1.72 3.83 8.37
CA ILE A 154 2.47 4.20 9.59
C ILE A 154 2.66 2.99 10.50
N GLU A 155 1.59 2.25 10.77
CA GLU A 155 1.62 1.05 11.61
C GLU A 155 2.52 -0.04 11.00
N ILE A 156 2.54 -0.19 9.67
CA ILE A 156 3.44 -1.10 8.97
C ILE A 156 4.90 -0.77 9.24
N ILE A 157 5.31 0.48 9.03
CA ILE A 157 6.72 0.85 9.21
C ILE A 157 7.15 0.88 10.68
N SER A 158 6.20 1.06 11.62
CA SER A 158 6.48 1.02 13.05
C SER A 158 6.82 -0.38 13.57
N GLY A 159 6.64 -1.41 12.74
CA GLY A 159 6.87 -2.81 13.10
C GLY A 159 5.73 -3.45 13.90
N LYS A 160 4.67 -2.70 14.25
CA LYS A 160 3.51 -3.22 14.99
C LYS A 160 2.74 -4.31 14.22
N THR A 161 2.99 -4.48 12.93
CA THR A 161 2.36 -5.47 12.06
C THR A 161 3.33 -6.57 11.58
N SER A 162 4.57 -6.62 12.07
CA SER A 162 5.58 -7.57 11.58
C SER A 162 5.27 -9.05 11.87
N ASN A 163 4.34 -9.33 12.78
CA ASN A 163 3.98 -10.68 13.23
C ASN A 163 2.51 -11.03 12.90
N ILE A 164 2.03 -10.68 11.70
CA ILE A 164 0.69 -11.12 11.26
C ILE A 164 0.73 -12.63 11.02
N SER A 165 0.36 -13.36 12.06
CA SER A 165 0.27 -14.82 12.04
C SER A 165 -1.05 -15.28 11.42
N CYS A 166 -0.98 -16.37 10.67
CA CYS A 166 -2.14 -17.15 10.21
C CYS A 166 -2.65 -18.15 11.27
N GLY A 167 -2.29 -17.98 12.56
CA GLY A 167 -2.73 -18.87 13.64
C GLY A 167 -4.25 -19.01 13.79
N PHE A 168 -5.03 -18.03 13.29
CA PHE A 168 -6.49 -18.12 13.25
C PHE A 168 -7.02 -19.28 12.39
N LEU A 169 -6.21 -19.79 11.44
CA LEU A 169 -6.57 -20.93 10.58
C LEU A 169 -6.88 -22.19 11.39
N GLN A 170 -6.15 -22.44 12.50
CA GLN A 170 -6.44 -23.55 13.41
C GLN A 170 -7.88 -23.54 13.92
N LEU A 171 -8.45 -22.35 14.02
CA LEU A 171 -9.75 -22.11 14.60
C LEU A 171 -10.84 -22.03 13.53
N VAL A 172 -10.52 -21.97 12.23
CA VAL A 172 -11.54 -21.90 11.17
C VAL A 172 -12.55 -23.03 11.31
N ASP A 173 -13.83 -22.67 11.26
CA ASP A 173 -14.96 -23.62 11.29
C ASP A 173 -15.36 -23.96 9.86
N GLU A 174 -15.01 -25.17 9.44
CA GLU A 174 -15.17 -25.69 8.09
C GLU A 174 -16.64 -25.94 7.72
N LYS A 175 -17.53 -25.99 8.73
CA LYS A 175 -18.96 -26.24 8.52
C LYS A 175 -19.77 -24.96 8.32
N LYS A 176 -19.20 -23.80 8.66
CA LYS A 176 -19.88 -22.51 8.50
C LYS A 176 -19.79 -22.05 7.04
N CYS A 177 -20.96 -21.85 6.45
CA CYS A 177 -21.08 -21.14 5.18
C CYS A 177 -20.88 -19.65 5.41
N PHE A 178 -20.29 -18.98 4.43
CA PHE A 178 -20.26 -17.53 4.30
C PHE A 178 -20.48 -17.17 2.83
N GLU A 179 -21.11 -16.03 2.59
CA GLU A 179 -21.26 -15.49 1.23
C GLU A 179 -20.23 -14.39 0.94
N GLU A 180 -19.90 -13.60 1.97
CA GLU A 180 -18.99 -12.46 1.84
C GLU A 180 -17.71 -12.66 2.64
N MET A 181 -16.62 -12.10 2.13
CA MET A 181 -15.33 -12.09 2.84
C MET A 181 -15.44 -11.40 4.21
N LEU A 182 -16.26 -10.34 4.30
CA LEU A 182 -16.47 -9.62 5.55
C LEU A 182 -17.12 -10.51 6.62
N GLU A 183 -18.10 -11.32 6.24
CA GLU A 183 -18.74 -12.30 7.11
C GLU A 183 -17.70 -13.33 7.60
N PHE A 184 -16.91 -13.90 6.69
CA PHE A 184 -15.83 -14.82 7.05
C PHE A 184 -14.88 -14.19 8.07
N TYR A 185 -14.49 -12.94 7.85
CA TYR A 185 -13.55 -12.21 8.69
C TYR A 185 -14.12 -11.92 10.09
N ILE A 186 -15.37 -11.46 10.16
CA ILE A 186 -16.06 -11.19 11.43
C ILE A 186 -16.16 -12.46 12.26
N GLU A 187 -16.61 -13.57 11.65
CA GLU A 187 -16.86 -14.84 12.34
C GLU A 187 -15.57 -15.50 12.83
N ASN A 188 -14.52 -15.50 12.01
CA ASN A 188 -13.32 -16.28 12.29
C ASN A 188 -12.23 -15.48 13.02
N ILE A 189 -12.29 -14.15 13.00
CA ILE A 189 -11.22 -13.29 13.50
C ILE A 189 -11.76 -12.28 14.53
N LEU A 190 -12.66 -11.38 14.15
CA LEU A 190 -13.07 -10.26 15.02
C LEU A 190 -13.85 -10.72 16.26
N LYS A 191 -14.89 -11.55 16.08
CA LYS A 191 -15.68 -12.08 17.21
C LYS A 191 -14.83 -12.84 18.23
N ARG A 192 -13.73 -13.46 17.78
CA ARG A 192 -12.80 -14.19 18.66
C ARG A 192 -11.90 -13.29 19.47
N ARG A 193 -11.56 -12.11 18.94
CA ARG A 193 -10.87 -11.06 19.70
C ARG A 193 -11.79 -10.40 20.73
N ARG A 194 -13.11 -10.60 20.63
CA ARG A 194 -14.15 -9.91 21.43
C ARG A 194 -14.09 -8.38 21.27
N ASP A 195 -13.62 -7.95 20.11
CA ASP A 195 -13.45 -6.56 19.74
C ASP A 195 -13.66 -6.47 18.24
N ILE A 196 -14.65 -5.68 17.84
CA ILE A 196 -15.07 -5.52 16.45
C ILE A 196 -14.34 -4.38 15.73
N ASP A 197 -13.55 -3.58 16.44
CA ASP A 197 -12.85 -2.44 15.87
C ASP A 197 -11.65 -2.88 15.04
N TRP A 198 -11.64 -2.52 13.77
CA TRP A 198 -10.56 -2.97 12.89
C TRP A 198 -9.23 -2.31 13.25
N LEU A 199 -8.22 -3.15 13.48
CA LEU A 199 -6.83 -2.72 13.65
C LEU A 199 -6.10 -2.76 12.30
N ALA A 200 -4.96 -2.07 12.18
CA ALA A 200 -4.15 -2.09 10.95
C ALA A 200 -3.81 -3.53 10.48
N LYS A 201 -3.49 -4.41 11.44
CA LYS A 201 -3.24 -5.84 11.17
C LYS A 201 -4.44 -6.58 10.57
N ASP A 202 -5.66 -6.09 10.80
CA ASP A 202 -6.86 -6.72 10.26
C ASP A 202 -7.09 -6.38 8.80
N TYR A 203 -6.87 -5.12 8.43
CA TYR A 203 -6.84 -4.70 7.03
C TYR A 203 -5.79 -5.47 6.24
N ILE A 204 -4.56 -5.56 6.74
CA ILE A 204 -3.49 -6.32 6.08
C ILE A 204 -3.86 -7.81 5.95
N ARG A 205 -4.43 -8.42 7.00
CA ARG A 205 -4.85 -9.82 6.93
C ARG A 205 -6.01 -10.03 5.95
N SER A 206 -6.93 -9.08 5.85
CA SER A 206 -8.02 -9.13 4.86
C SER A 206 -7.47 -9.09 3.43
N ASP A 207 -6.42 -8.30 3.18
CA ASP A 207 -5.72 -8.27 1.90
C ASP A 207 -5.07 -9.62 1.58
N TYR A 208 -4.39 -10.25 2.55
CA TYR A 208 -3.83 -11.60 2.38
C TYR A 208 -4.88 -12.67 2.07
N LEU A 209 -6.07 -12.55 2.67
CA LEU A 209 -7.18 -13.48 2.46
C LEU A 209 -7.92 -13.25 1.14
N SER A 210 -7.73 -12.09 0.50
CA SER A 210 -8.50 -11.70 -0.68
C SER A 210 -8.32 -12.69 -1.83
N GLY A 211 -7.09 -13.06 -2.15
CA GLY A 211 -6.74 -14.03 -3.19
C GLY A 211 -7.39 -15.40 -2.97
N PRO A 212 -7.09 -16.12 -1.87
CA PRO A 212 -7.64 -17.46 -1.65
C PRO A 212 -9.16 -17.46 -1.52
N LEU A 213 -9.78 -16.48 -0.85
CA LEU A 213 -11.24 -16.43 -0.74
C LEU A 213 -11.92 -16.11 -2.08
N THR A 214 -11.27 -15.34 -2.96
CA THR A 214 -11.74 -15.13 -4.33
C THR A 214 -11.70 -16.43 -5.13
N VAL A 215 -10.64 -17.23 -5.00
CA VAL A 215 -10.56 -18.57 -5.62
C VAL A 215 -11.69 -19.45 -5.11
N TYR A 216 -11.88 -19.53 -3.79
CA TYR A 216 -12.95 -20.32 -3.19
C TYR A 216 -14.34 -19.88 -3.69
N HIS A 217 -14.60 -18.57 -3.73
CA HIS A 217 -15.85 -18.03 -4.26
C HIS A 217 -16.06 -18.44 -5.73
N GLY A 218 -15.02 -18.38 -6.57
CA GLY A 218 -15.07 -18.84 -7.96
C GLY A 218 -15.41 -20.34 -8.08
N LEU A 219 -14.76 -21.19 -7.27
CA LEU A 219 -15.02 -22.63 -7.25
C LEU A 219 -16.47 -22.96 -6.83
N LYS A 220 -16.99 -22.24 -5.82
CA LYS A 220 -18.39 -22.33 -5.38
C LYS A 220 -19.33 -21.95 -6.51
N LYS A 221 -19.10 -20.80 -7.15
CA LYS A 221 -19.95 -20.28 -8.24
C LYS A 221 -19.98 -21.20 -9.46
N LEU A 222 -18.90 -21.91 -9.74
CA LEU A 222 -18.80 -22.87 -10.83
C LEU A 222 -19.33 -24.28 -10.47
N ASN A 223 -19.78 -24.51 -9.23
CA ASN A 223 -20.18 -25.83 -8.72
C ASN A 223 -19.08 -26.90 -8.84
N ILE A 224 -17.80 -26.49 -8.83
CA ILE A 224 -16.65 -27.38 -8.99
C ILE A 224 -16.19 -27.97 -7.65
N LEU A 225 -16.65 -27.42 -6.52
CA LEU A 225 -16.30 -27.90 -5.17
C LEU A 225 -16.50 -29.42 -5.00
N ASN A 226 -17.59 -29.96 -5.57
CA ASN A 226 -17.92 -31.39 -5.46
C ASN A 226 -17.15 -32.26 -6.48
N VAL A 227 -16.68 -31.65 -7.58
CA VAL A 227 -15.98 -32.30 -8.69
C VAL A 227 -14.47 -32.41 -8.43
N ILE A 228 -13.93 -31.57 -7.54
CA ILE A 228 -12.56 -31.70 -7.06
C ILE A 228 -12.46 -32.97 -6.23
N GLU A 229 -12.12 -34.07 -6.90
CA GLU A 229 -11.78 -35.35 -6.28
C GLU A 229 -10.27 -35.55 -6.17
N ASN A 230 -9.51 -34.70 -6.85
CA ASN A 230 -8.07 -34.74 -6.82
C ASN A 230 -7.56 -34.36 -5.43
N SER A 231 -6.69 -35.21 -4.89
CA SER A 231 -5.92 -34.92 -3.69
C SER A 231 -4.93 -33.77 -3.88
N ARG A 232 -4.75 -33.27 -5.11
CA ARG A 232 -3.82 -32.20 -5.44
C ARG A 232 -4.47 -31.11 -6.30
N ILE A 233 -4.30 -29.86 -5.89
CA ILE A 233 -4.64 -28.66 -6.66
C ILE A 233 -3.36 -27.83 -6.88
N VAL A 234 -3.22 -27.31 -8.10
CA VAL A 234 -2.20 -26.31 -8.44
C VAL A 234 -2.91 -25.03 -8.84
N ILE A 235 -2.56 -23.92 -8.19
CA ILE A 235 -3.08 -22.58 -8.49
C ILE A 235 -1.93 -21.75 -9.02
N HIS A 236 -2.07 -21.27 -10.26
CA HIS A 236 -1.09 -20.39 -10.87
C HIS A 236 -1.51 -18.92 -10.68
N ILE A 237 -0.67 -18.12 -10.03
CA ILE A 237 -0.85 -16.67 -9.88
C ILE A 237 0.10 -15.99 -10.86
N ILE A 238 -0.44 -15.41 -11.92
CA ILE A 238 0.34 -14.86 -13.04
C ILE A 238 0.47 -13.33 -12.90
N GLY A 239 1.61 -12.78 -13.33
CA GLY A 239 1.81 -11.34 -13.43
C GLY A 239 2.28 -10.68 -12.13
N VAL A 240 2.78 -11.48 -11.18
CA VAL A 240 3.18 -10.97 -9.86
C VAL A 240 4.59 -10.39 -9.91
N ASN A 241 4.74 -9.12 -9.53
CA ASN A 241 6.05 -8.44 -9.54
C ASN A 241 6.82 -8.55 -8.21
N SER A 242 6.12 -8.90 -7.12
CA SER A 242 6.67 -9.10 -5.78
C SER A 242 5.71 -9.96 -4.97
N VAL A 243 6.24 -10.79 -4.07
CA VAL A 243 5.44 -11.66 -3.22
C VAL A 243 5.56 -11.20 -1.77
N ASP A 244 4.42 -10.91 -1.13
CA ASP A 244 4.38 -10.82 0.33
C ASP A 244 4.39 -12.24 0.91
N LYS A 245 5.55 -12.64 1.44
CA LYS A 245 5.73 -13.98 2.02
C LYS A 245 4.83 -14.22 3.23
N ASN A 246 4.38 -13.16 3.92
CA ASN A 246 3.46 -13.27 5.05
C ASN A 246 2.05 -13.62 4.56
N GLY A 247 1.65 -13.11 3.39
CA GLY A 247 0.36 -13.44 2.79
C GLY A 247 0.24 -14.88 2.29
N LEU A 248 1.37 -15.56 2.03
CA LEU A 248 1.34 -16.94 1.52
C LEU A 248 0.72 -17.94 2.50
N CYS A 249 0.82 -17.72 3.82
CA CYS A 249 0.17 -18.61 4.79
C CYS A 249 -1.36 -18.53 4.72
N ALA A 250 -1.94 -17.44 4.22
CA ALA A 250 -3.39 -17.30 4.12
C ALA A 250 -4.00 -18.28 3.12
N TRP A 251 -3.22 -18.78 2.16
CA TRP A 251 -3.68 -19.77 1.16
C TRP A 251 -4.05 -21.12 1.76
N GLU A 252 -3.54 -21.45 2.94
CA GLU A 252 -3.95 -22.65 3.69
C GLU A 252 -5.47 -22.64 3.99
N VAL A 253 -6.13 -21.47 4.02
CA VAL A 253 -7.59 -21.38 4.20
C VAL A 253 -8.36 -22.24 3.18
N LEU A 254 -7.82 -22.46 1.98
CA LEU A 254 -8.43 -23.32 0.97
C LEU A 254 -8.49 -24.79 1.39
N LEU A 255 -7.50 -25.29 2.15
CA LEU A 255 -7.47 -26.68 2.61
C LEU A 255 -8.57 -26.95 3.64
N HIS A 256 -9.00 -25.93 4.39
CA HIS A 256 -10.14 -26.02 5.29
C HIS A 256 -11.48 -26.15 4.55
N PHE A 257 -11.61 -25.52 3.38
CA PHE A 257 -12.87 -25.54 2.62
C PHE A 257 -12.92 -26.61 1.52
N LEU A 258 -11.78 -27.22 1.21
CA LEU A 258 -11.64 -28.26 0.20
C LEU A 258 -11.10 -29.54 0.84
N PRO A 259 -11.89 -30.25 1.69
CA PRO A 259 -11.39 -31.35 2.51
C PRO A 259 -10.86 -32.56 1.72
N LYS A 260 -11.22 -32.68 0.43
CA LYS A 260 -10.68 -33.72 -0.47
C LYS A 260 -9.25 -33.41 -0.94
N VAL A 261 -8.79 -32.16 -0.84
CA VAL A 261 -7.48 -31.70 -1.29
C VAL A 261 -6.46 -31.90 -0.17
N LYS A 262 -5.42 -32.70 -0.45
CA LYS A 262 -4.30 -32.98 0.47
C LYS A 262 -3.04 -32.19 0.14
N HIS A 263 -2.92 -31.73 -1.11
CA HIS A 263 -1.75 -31.05 -1.63
C HIS A 263 -2.17 -29.79 -2.37
N LEU A 264 -1.97 -28.63 -1.75
CA LEU A 264 -2.14 -27.34 -2.39
C LEU A 264 -0.78 -26.80 -2.84
N VAL A 265 -0.65 -26.50 -4.13
CA VAL A 265 0.54 -25.87 -4.70
C VAL A 265 0.15 -24.50 -5.24
N ILE A 266 0.82 -23.46 -4.74
CA ILE A 266 0.66 -22.10 -5.24
C ILE A 266 1.88 -21.77 -6.09
N GLU A 267 1.70 -21.71 -7.40
CA GLU A 267 2.75 -21.35 -8.36
C GLU A 267 2.64 -19.89 -8.72
N ILE A 268 3.60 -19.08 -8.25
CA ILE A 268 3.60 -17.65 -8.51
C ILE A 268 4.55 -17.36 -9.67
N ILE A 269 4.02 -16.79 -10.74
CA ILE A 269 4.71 -16.58 -12.01
C ILE A 269 4.82 -15.09 -12.28
N GLY A 270 6.04 -14.60 -12.46
CA GLY A 270 6.29 -13.20 -12.74
C GLY A 270 7.71 -12.90 -13.21
N PRO A 271 7.89 -11.88 -14.07
CA PRO A 271 9.16 -11.62 -14.75
C PRO A 271 10.28 -11.12 -13.83
N LYS A 272 9.94 -10.67 -12.61
CA LYS A 272 10.89 -10.10 -11.63
C LYS A 272 11.04 -10.96 -10.38
N LEU A 273 10.46 -12.16 -10.37
CA LEU A 273 10.54 -13.05 -9.23
C LEU A 273 11.84 -13.83 -9.24
N VAL A 274 12.44 -13.97 -8.05
CA VAL A 274 13.57 -14.88 -7.85
C VAL A 274 12.99 -16.30 -7.71
N PRO A 275 13.46 -17.28 -8.50
CA PRO A 275 13.03 -18.66 -8.35
C PRO A 275 13.26 -19.17 -6.93
N GLY A 276 12.28 -19.85 -6.36
CA GLY A 276 12.39 -20.41 -5.03
C GLY A 276 11.22 -21.30 -4.68
N ASN A 277 11.49 -22.32 -3.87
CA ASN A 277 10.48 -23.24 -3.35
C ASN A 277 10.34 -23.02 -1.84
N TYR A 278 9.11 -22.79 -1.39
CA TYR A 278 8.79 -22.58 0.01
C TYR A 278 7.80 -23.65 0.47
N LYS A 279 8.16 -24.36 1.54
CA LYS A 279 7.23 -25.24 2.26
C LYS A 279 6.73 -24.51 3.48
N TYR A 280 5.41 -24.35 3.58
CA TYR A 280 4.77 -23.75 4.74
C TYR A 280 4.37 -24.82 5.75
N ASN A 281 4.56 -24.51 7.04
CA ASN A 281 4.08 -25.36 8.12
C ASN A 281 2.57 -25.16 8.28
N LEU A 282 1.80 -26.12 7.80
CA LEU A 282 0.35 -26.12 7.92
C LEU A 282 -0.08 -26.28 9.38
N CYS A 283 -1.27 -25.80 9.68
CA CYS A 283 -1.96 -25.99 10.95
C CYS A 283 -2.32 -27.47 11.16
N ARG A 284 -2.62 -27.85 12.42
CA ARG A 284 -2.86 -29.25 12.79
C ARG A 284 -4.02 -29.92 12.02
N LYS A 285 -5.01 -29.15 11.54
CA LYS A 285 -6.15 -29.68 10.80
C LYS A 285 -5.84 -29.98 9.33
N CYS A 286 -4.84 -29.30 8.76
CA CYS A 286 -4.50 -29.38 7.34
C CYS A 286 -3.20 -30.16 7.06
N LYS A 287 -2.58 -30.74 8.10
CA LYS A 287 -1.43 -31.63 7.96
C LYS A 287 -1.81 -33.02 7.45
#